data_AF-A0A377GFF0-F1
#
_entry.id   AF-A0A377GFF0-F1
#
_cell.length_a   1.000
_cell.length_b   1.000
_cell.length_c   1.000
_cell.angle_alpha   90.00
_cell.angle_beta   90.00
_cell.angle_gamma   90.00
#
_symmetry.space_group_name_H-M   'P 1'
#
loop_
_entity.id
_entity.type
_entity.pdbx_description
1 polymer ?
#
loop_
_entity_poly.entity_id
_entity_poly.type
_entity_poly.pdbx_seq_one_letter_code
_entity_poly.pdbx_strand_id
1 'polypeptide(L)'
;MTNIVLFDMDDTLSSENGLGDHNRVLFFPDSTKKVFADLQKRGDQIIICSKYATKFEIESALTKAKIDYANIIILGEHKKPKVETANEYKNHKRAKNIIIVEDSTSIDDSEHDVVHIQVPYKTDHTAPPSDAYLKVALLPEEQLFAIKPIVKKIKQNQDHHGQINSKALSNYYEAIVKLMEYRDKRKNDYREFYTNWACWFGGEARSKKAKLKAVDSILDSLNDGTFDIKNIPEAAKNGELASIVNSMKVAEIAKTALSSVQI
;
A
#
# COMPACT_ATOMS: atom_id res chain seq x y z
N MET A 1 0.26 -8.85 -17.70
CA MET A 1 1.64 -9.31 -17.46
C MET A 1 1.77 -9.55 -15.96
N THR A 2 2.35 -10.68 -15.58
CA THR A 2 2.54 -11.10 -14.19
C THR A 2 3.50 -10.17 -13.44
N ASN A 3 3.19 -9.82 -12.19
CA ASN A 3 4.13 -9.20 -11.26
C ASN A 3 4.64 -10.24 -10.25
N ILE A 4 5.78 -9.96 -9.64
CA ILE A 4 6.21 -10.64 -8.40
C ILE A 4 5.71 -9.80 -7.22
N VAL A 5 4.98 -10.43 -6.30
CA VAL A 5 4.56 -9.78 -5.05
C VAL A 5 5.15 -10.56 -3.89
N LEU A 6 6.14 -9.98 -3.24
CA LEU A 6 6.85 -10.56 -2.11
C LEU A 6 6.32 -9.95 -0.82
N PHE A 7 5.85 -10.78 0.09
CA PHE A 7 5.47 -10.40 1.43
C PHE A 7 6.51 -10.89 2.42
N ASP A 8 6.97 -10.01 3.30
CA ASP A 8 7.62 -10.46 4.52
C ASP A 8 6.60 -11.14 5.45
N MET A 9 7.10 -12.06 6.26
CA MET A 9 6.29 -12.75 7.25
C MET A 9 6.37 -12.07 8.61
N ASP A 10 7.59 -11.85 9.10
CA ASP A 10 7.87 -11.37 10.44
C ASP A 10 7.47 -9.89 10.53
N ASP A 11 6.71 -9.49 11.55
CA ASP A 11 6.17 -8.13 11.76
C ASP A 11 5.34 -7.50 10.61
N THR A 12 5.12 -8.27 9.54
CA THR A 12 4.36 -7.87 8.35
C THR A 12 3.07 -8.68 8.22
N LEU A 13 3.16 -10.02 8.15
CA LEU A 13 2.02 -10.94 8.17
C LEU A 13 1.84 -11.63 9.55
N SER A 14 2.63 -11.22 10.54
CA SER A 14 2.63 -11.76 11.89
C SER A 14 3.01 -10.69 12.93
N SER A 15 2.73 -10.93 14.21
CA SER A 15 3.23 -10.10 15.32
C SER A 15 4.59 -10.57 15.83
N GLU A 16 5.41 -9.62 16.30
CA GLU A 16 6.48 -9.82 17.27
C GLU A 16 5.93 -10.42 18.59
N ASN A 17 5.84 -11.74 18.66
CA ASN A 17 6.31 -12.40 19.88
C ASN A 17 7.71 -12.89 19.49
N GLY A 18 8.73 -12.33 20.14
CA GLY A 18 10.10 -12.20 19.63
C GLY A 18 10.75 -13.46 19.03
N LEU A 19 11.91 -13.24 18.39
CA LEU A 19 12.76 -14.24 17.75
C LEU A 19 12.71 -15.61 18.46
N GLY A 20 12.06 -16.60 17.83
CA GLY A 20 12.00 -17.98 18.33
C GLY A 20 10.81 -18.31 19.26
N ASP A 21 9.82 -17.42 19.43
CA ASP A 21 8.62 -17.73 20.22
C ASP A 21 7.62 -18.58 19.42
N HIS A 22 7.35 -19.78 19.94
CA HIS A 22 6.31 -20.67 19.41
C HIS A 22 4.89 -20.10 19.53
N ASN A 23 4.70 -19.01 20.28
CA ASN A 23 3.42 -18.31 20.47
C ASN A 23 3.21 -17.12 19.55
N ARG A 24 3.98 -16.96 18.47
CA ARG A 24 3.73 -15.89 17.48
C ARG A 24 2.29 -15.92 16.97
N VAL A 25 1.64 -14.76 16.95
CA VAL A 25 0.30 -14.62 16.39
C VAL A 25 0.45 -14.30 14.91
N LEU A 26 -0.05 -15.21 14.08
CA LEU A 26 -0.04 -15.04 12.64
C LEU A 26 -1.31 -14.31 12.22
N PHE A 27 -1.15 -13.16 11.56
CA PHE A 27 -2.24 -12.28 11.19
C PHE A 27 -2.66 -12.53 9.75
N PHE A 28 -3.67 -13.38 9.61
CA PHE A 28 -4.39 -13.55 8.36
C PHE A 28 -5.83 -13.09 8.53
N PRO A 29 -6.09 -11.77 8.66
CA PRO A 29 -7.46 -11.26 8.57
C PRO A 29 -8.10 -11.67 7.24
N ASP A 30 -9.43 -11.70 7.19
CA ASP A 30 -10.19 -12.03 5.97
C ASP A 30 -9.77 -11.19 4.75
N SER A 31 -9.27 -9.98 5.00
CA SER A 31 -8.69 -9.10 3.99
C SER A 31 -7.43 -9.66 3.34
N THR A 32 -6.51 -10.27 4.09
CA THR A 32 -5.30 -10.93 3.54
C THR A 32 -5.69 -12.06 2.61
N LYS A 33 -6.67 -12.88 3.02
CA LYS A 33 -7.21 -13.95 2.18
C LYS A 33 -7.76 -13.42 0.87
N LYS A 34 -8.54 -12.34 0.91
CA LYS A 34 -9.10 -11.71 -0.29
C LYS A 34 -7.99 -11.15 -1.19
N VAL A 35 -7.01 -10.44 -0.63
CA VAL A 35 -5.89 -9.87 -1.37
C VAL A 35 -5.10 -10.97 -2.09
N PHE A 36 -4.80 -12.08 -1.42
CA PHE A 36 -4.06 -13.18 -2.03
C PHE A 36 -4.86 -13.84 -3.16
N ALA A 37 -6.17 -14.05 -2.95
CA ALA A 37 -7.04 -14.59 -4.00
C ALA A 37 -7.11 -13.64 -5.22
N ASP A 38 -7.19 -12.33 -4.99
CA ASP A 38 -7.24 -11.32 -6.06
C ASP A 38 -5.91 -11.24 -6.82
N LEU A 39 -4.76 -11.33 -6.13
CA LEU A 39 -3.43 -11.42 -6.75
C LEU A 39 -3.28 -12.68 -7.60
N GLN A 40 -3.68 -13.85 -7.08
CA GLN A 40 -3.67 -15.11 -7.83
C GLN A 40 -4.57 -15.03 -9.06
N LYS A 41 -5.77 -14.43 -8.94
CA LYS A 41 -6.70 -14.22 -10.07
C LYS A 41 -6.14 -13.28 -11.13
N ARG A 42 -5.35 -12.27 -10.73
CA ARG A 42 -4.63 -11.36 -11.64
C ARG A 42 -3.46 -12.05 -12.36
N GLY A 43 -3.08 -13.25 -11.90
CA GLY A 43 -1.96 -14.02 -12.44
C GLY A 43 -0.60 -13.54 -11.90
N ASP A 44 -0.59 -12.85 -10.77
CA ASP A 44 0.65 -12.47 -10.08
C ASP A 44 1.24 -13.66 -9.32
N GLN A 45 2.57 -13.69 -9.22
CA GLN A 45 3.27 -14.67 -8.40
C GLN A 45 3.46 -14.11 -7.00
N ILE A 46 2.78 -14.73 -6.04
CA ILE A 46 2.97 -14.41 -4.62
C ILE A 46 4.17 -15.19 -4.09
N ILE A 47 5.03 -14.50 -3.34
CA ILE A 47 6.13 -15.06 -2.56
C ILE A 47 5.95 -14.62 -1.11
N ILE A 48 6.01 -15.55 -0.17
CA ILE A 48 6.09 -15.25 1.27
C ILE A 48 7.49 -15.62 1.71
N CYS A 49 8.19 -14.66 2.29
CA CYS A 49 9.56 -14.81 2.75
C CYS A 49 9.61 -14.59 4.26
N SER A 50 10.34 -15.44 4.98
CA SER A 50 10.65 -15.23 6.39
C SER A 50 12.09 -15.57 6.65
N LYS A 51 12.74 -14.79 7.52
CA LYS A 51 14.10 -15.09 7.98
C LYS A 51 14.10 -16.10 9.13
N TYR A 52 12.99 -16.22 9.85
CA TYR A 52 12.92 -16.96 11.11
C TYR A 52 11.91 -18.11 11.10
N ALA A 53 10.77 -17.95 10.41
CA ALA A 53 9.78 -19.00 10.26
C ALA A 53 10.28 -20.10 9.32
N THR A 54 10.11 -21.36 9.73
CA THR A 54 10.24 -22.47 8.80
C THR A 54 9.09 -22.46 7.79
N LYS A 55 9.31 -23.07 6.62
CA LYS A 55 8.26 -23.24 5.61
C LYS A 55 7.00 -23.91 6.18
N PHE A 56 7.19 -24.94 6.99
CA PHE A 56 6.09 -25.71 7.59
C PHE A 56 5.19 -24.85 8.48
N GLU A 57 5.78 -23.94 9.27
CA GLU A 57 4.99 -23.08 10.16
C GLU A 57 4.15 -22.06 9.37
N ILE A 58 4.70 -21.52 8.28
CA ILE A 58 3.96 -20.63 7.38
C ILE A 58 2.80 -21.39 6.71
N GLU A 59 3.04 -22.59 6.19
CA GLU A 59 2.01 -23.43 5.56
C GLU A 59 0.89 -23.81 6.54
N SER A 60 1.25 -24.17 7.77
CA SER A 60 0.29 -24.47 8.84
C SER A 60 -0.61 -23.27 9.14
N ALA A 61 -0.04 -22.06 9.14
CA ALA A 61 -0.77 -20.82 9.36
C ALA A 61 -1.75 -20.50 8.23
N LEU A 62 -1.30 -20.61 6.98
CA LEU A 62 -2.13 -20.42 5.80
C LEU A 62 -3.28 -21.43 5.77
N THR A 63 -3.01 -22.68 6.16
CA THR A 63 -4.03 -23.73 6.32
C THR A 63 -5.07 -23.34 7.38
N LYS A 64 -4.63 -22.90 8.57
CA LYS A 64 -5.51 -22.46 9.65
C LYS A 64 -6.38 -21.26 9.23
N ALA A 65 -5.79 -20.33 8.46
CA ALA A 65 -6.47 -19.18 7.88
C ALA A 65 -7.35 -19.51 6.66
N LYS A 66 -7.35 -20.78 6.22
CA LYS A 66 -8.07 -21.25 5.02
C LYS A 66 -7.72 -20.43 3.77
N ILE A 67 -6.44 -20.11 3.62
CA ILE A 67 -5.87 -19.46 2.42
C ILE A 67 -5.38 -20.56 1.48
N ASP A 68 -5.73 -20.48 0.20
CA ASP A 68 -5.18 -21.39 -0.80
C ASP A 68 -3.77 -20.93 -1.19
N TYR A 69 -2.77 -21.73 -0.81
CA TYR A 69 -1.36 -21.46 -1.04
C TYR A 69 -0.71 -22.41 -2.04
N ALA A 70 -1.48 -23.18 -2.81
CA ALA A 70 -0.94 -24.14 -3.79
C ALA A 70 -0.02 -23.47 -4.83
N ASN A 71 -0.29 -22.20 -5.17
CA ASN A 71 0.48 -21.41 -6.13
C ASN A 71 1.33 -20.31 -5.46
N ILE A 72 1.46 -20.32 -4.14
CA ILE A 72 2.28 -19.35 -3.39
C ILE A 72 3.65 -19.99 -3.15
N ILE A 73 4.71 -19.23 -3.43
CA ILE A 73 6.08 -19.67 -3.13
C ILE A 73 6.39 -19.28 -1.69
N ILE A 74 6.75 -20.25 -0.86
CA ILE A 74 7.03 -20.06 0.56
C ILE A 74 8.52 -20.31 0.81
N LEU A 75 9.23 -19.26 1.24
CA LEU A 75 10.66 -19.27 1.55
C LEU A 75 10.84 -19.05 3.05
N GLY A 76 10.91 -20.16 3.80
CA GLY A 76 11.20 -20.14 5.24
C GLY A 76 12.71 -20.13 5.51
N GLU A 77 13.09 -19.57 6.66
CA GLU A 77 14.48 -19.41 7.13
C GLU A 77 15.43 -18.82 6.06
N HIS A 78 14.87 -17.92 5.25
CA HIS A 78 15.50 -17.37 4.08
C HIS A 78 16.45 -16.24 4.44
N LYS A 79 17.73 -16.39 4.07
CA LYS A 79 18.81 -15.47 4.47
C LYS A 79 19.21 -14.47 3.38
N LYS A 80 18.78 -14.72 2.15
CA LYS A 80 19.15 -13.90 1.00
C LYS A 80 18.33 -12.60 1.00
N PRO A 81 18.90 -11.46 0.55
CA PRO A 81 18.16 -10.21 0.42
C PRO A 81 16.89 -10.38 -0.42
N LYS A 82 15.78 -9.78 0.03
CA LYS A 82 14.47 -9.96 -0.59
C LYS A 82 14.37 -9.35 -1.99
N VAL A 83 15.06 -8.22 -2.23
CA VAL A 83 15.18 -7.63 -3.57
C VAL A 83 15.87 -8.59 -4.54
N GLU A 84 17.01 -9.15 -4.13
CA GLU A 84 17.75 -10.12 -4.96
C GLU A 84 16.91 -11.36 -5.25
N THR A 85 16.20 -11.86 -4.22
CA THR A 85 15.28 -12.99 -4.33
C THR A 85 14.16 -12.68 -5.32
N ALA A 86 13.50 -11.53 -5.19
CA ALA A 86 12.43 -11.13 -6.08
C ALA A 86 12.92 -10.95 -7.53
N ASN A 87 14.14 -10.44 -7.72
CA ASN A 87 14.77 -10.30 -9.03
C ASN A 87 15.04 -11.65 -9.72
N GLU A 88 15.46 -12.68 -8.98
CA GLU A 88 15.61 -14.03 -9.54
C GLU A 88 14.27 -14.59 -10.06
N TYR A 89 13.21 -14.47 -9.25
CA TYR A 89 11.88 -14.92 -9.65
C TYR A 89 11.31 -14.09 -10.80
N LYS A 90 11.56 -12.79 -10.80
CA LYS A 90 11.16 -11.90 -11.89
C LYS A 90 11.76 -12.35 -13.21
N ASN A 91 13.07 -12.60 -13.23
CA ASN A 91 13.79 -13.05 -14.42
C ASN A 91 13.29 -14.42 -14.90
N HIS A 92 13.11 -15.37 -13.97
CA HIS A 92 12.60 -16.70 -14.31
C HIS A 92 11.16 -16.66 -14.85
N LYS A 93 10.29 -15.84 -14.26
CA LYS A 93 8.86 -15.76 -14.64
C LYS A 93 8.57 -14.73 -15.73
N ARG A 94 9.58 -14.00 -16.21
CA ARG A 94 9.43 -12.86 -17.11
C ARG A 94 8.39 -11.86 -16.59
N ALA A 95 8.40 -11.65 -15.28
CA ALA A 95 7.47 -10.74 -14.62
C ALA A 95 7.87 -9.29 -14.91
N LYS A 96 6.87 -8.39 -14.90
CA LYS A 96 7.08 -6.99 -15.26
C LYS A 96 7.66 -6.17 -14.11
N ASN A 97 7.05 -6.28 -12.94
CA ASN A 97 7.42 -5.49 -11.76
C ASN A 97 7.64 -6.39 -10.54
N ILE A 98 8.34 -5.83 -9.55
CA ILE A 98 8.49 -6.40 -8.21
C ILE A 98 7.79 -5.47 -7.23
N ILE A 99 6.93 -6.05 -6.39
CA ILE A 99 6.24 -5.37 -5.31
C ILE A 99 6.67 -6.07 -4.02
N ILE A 100 7.28 -5.35 -3.08
CA ILE A 100 7.73 -5.89 -1.80
C ILE A 100 6.90 -5.23 -0.71
N VAL A 101 6.22 -6.02 0.11
CA VAL A 101 5.44 -5.57 1.27
C VAL A 101 6.18 -6.01 2.53
N GLU A 102 6.70 -5.05 3.29
CA GLU A 102 7.61 -5.36 4.40
C GLU A 102 7.70 -4.23 5.43
N ASP A 103 7.92 -4.59 6.69
CA ASP A 103 8.12 -3.71 7.85
C ASP A 103 9.58 -3.21 7.98
N SER A 104 10.53 -3.77 7.24
CA SER A 104 11.90 -3.25 7.18
C SER A 104 12.03 -2.00 6.31
N THR A 105 12.67 -0.96 6.86
CA THR A 105 13.03 0.26 6.13
C THR A 105 14.22 0.09 5.18
N SER A 106 14.92 -1.05 5.25
CA SER A 106 16.21 -1.28 4.57
C SER A 106 16.12 -1.77 3.12
N ILE A 107 14.90 -1.95 2.58
CA ILE A 107 14.70 -2.42 1.21
C ILE A 107 15.18 -1.37 0.20
N ASP A 108 16.16 -1.73 -0.64
CA ASP A 108 16.59 -0.92 -1.78
C ASP A 108 15.56 -1.03 -2.91
N ASP A 109 14.81 0.06 -3.11
CA ASP A 109 13.82 0.23 -4.18
C ASP A 109 14.27 1.25 -5.23
N SER A 110 15.58 1.48 -5.36
CA SER A 110 16.12 2.43 -6.35
C SER A 110 15.83 2.04 -7.80
N GLU A 111 15.74 0.74 -8.09
CA GLU A 111 15.42 0.21 -9.41
C GLU A 111 14.00 0.59 -9.86
N HIS A 112 13.86 1.14 -11.06
CA HIS A 112 12.62 1.70 -11.61
C HIS A 112 11.39 0.79 -11.58
N ASP A 113 11.56 -0.53 -11.55
CA ASP A 113 10.54 -1.58 -11.64
C ASP A 113 10.30 -2.31 -10.30
N VAL A 114 10.90 -1.82 -9.22
CA VAL A 114 10.69 -2.25 -7.83
C VAL A 114 9.83 -1.21 -7.09
N VAL A 115 8.80 -1.68 -6.39
CA VAL A 115 7.97 -0.88 -5.48
C VAL A 115 8.03 -1.52 -4.10
N HIS A 116 8.46 -0.75 -3.10
CA HIS A 116 8.37 -1.15 -1.71
C HIS A 116 7.12 -0.53 -1.08
N ILE A 117 6.35 -1.33 -0.34
CA ILE A 117 5.21 -0.92 0.48
C ILE A 117 5.61 -1.18 1.93
N GLN A 118 6.01 -0.12 2.61
CA GLN A 118 6.45 -0.18 4.00
C GLN A 118 5.26 -0.44 4.92
N VAL A 119 5.33 -1.46 5.78
CA VAL A 119 4.37 -1.71 6.86
C VAL A 119 4.88 -1.05 8.16
N PRO A 120 4.02 -0.53 9.04
CA PRO A 120 4.49 0.02 10.31
C PRO A 120 5.23 -1.02 11.16
N TYR A 121 6.46 -0.70 11.59
CA TYR A 121 7.22 -1.50 12.56
C TYR A 121 6.54 -1.41 13.93
N LYS A 122 6.32 -2.55 14.60
CA LYS A 122 5.62 -2.66 15.91
C LYS A 122 4.20 -2.12 15.89
N THR A 123 3.29 -2.84 15.24
CA THR A 123 1.86 -2.61 15.38
C THR A 123 1.40 -2.88 16.82
N ASP A 124 0.68 -1.96 17.45
CA ASP A 124 0.00 -2.22 18.72
C ASP A 124 -0.97 -3.41 18.52
N HIS A 125 -0.62 -4.57 19.10
CA HIS A 125 -1.26 -5.86 18.84
C HIS A 125 -2.62 -6.04 19.55
N THR A 126 -3.19 -4.96 20.10
CA THR A 126 -4.60 -4.94 20.52
C THR A 126 -5.57 -4.87 19.34
N ALA A 127 -5.09 -4.52 18.14
CA ALA A 127 -5.86 -4.54 16.90
C ALA A 127 -5.02 -5.06 15.71
N PRO A 128 -5.62 -5.77 14.74
CA PRO A 128 -4.92 -6.14 13.52
C PRO A 128 -4.48 -4.86 12.78
N PRO A 129 -3.30 -4.87 12.13
CA PRO A 129 -2.88 -3.71 11.34
C PRO A 129 -3.89 -3.43 10.21
N SER A 130 -4.04 -2.15 9.83
CA SER A 130 -4.95 -1.76 8.75
C SER A 130 -4.64 -2.55 7.49
N ASP A 131 -5.65 -3.15 6.86
CA ASP A 131 -5.46 -3.96 5.65
C ASP A 131 -5.11 -3.13 4.39
N ALA A 132 -4.97 -1.82 4.55
CA ALA A 132 -4.72 -0.89 3.47
C ALA A 132 -3.40 -1.15 2.74
N TYR A 133 -2.31 -1.49 3.46
CA TYR A 133 -1.03 -1.80 2.82
C TYR A 133 -1.11 -3.03 1.91
N LEU A 134 -1.93 -4.03 2.28
CA LEU A 134 -2.20 -5.21 1.44
C LEU A 134 -3.00 -4.83 0.19
N LYS A 135 -3.99 -3.94 0.33
CA LYS A 135 -4.78 -3.43 -0.81
C LYS A 135 -3.95 -2.60 -1.77
N VAL A 136 -2.93 -1.89 -1.27
CA VAL A 136 -2.01 -1.14 -2.13
C VAL A 136 -1.27 -2.06 -3.11
N ALA A 137 -0.92 -3.29 -2.72
CA ALA A 137 -0.31 -4.27 -3.63
C ALA A 137 -1.22 -4.69 -4.81
N LEU A 138 -2.55 -4.47 -4.70
CA LEU A 138 -3.52 -4.72 -5.76
C LEU A 138 -3.66 -3.56 -6.75
N LEU A 139 -3.05 -2.39 -6.48
CA LEU A 139 -3.19 -1.25 -7.36
C LEU A 139 -2.60 -1.55 -8.75
N PRO A 140 -3.17 -0.97 -9.82
CA PRO A 140 -2.56 -0.93 -11.15
C PRO A 140 -1.15 -0.34 -11.11
N GLU A 141 -0.34 -0.74 -12.08
CA GLU A 141 1.07 -0.34 -12.21
C GLU A 141 1.32 1.16 -12.16
N GLU A 142 0.58 1.94 -12.97
CA GLU A 142 0.65 3.40 -13.00
C GLU A 142 0.49 4.01 -11.59
N GLN A 143 -0.34 3.38 -10.77
CA GLN A 143 -0.67 3.84 -9.41
C GLN A 143 0.37 3.35 -8.39
N LEU A 144 0.88 2.12 -8.53
CA LEU A 144 1.97 1.58 -7.71
C LEU A 144 3.27 2.38 -7.85
N PHE A 145 3.60 2.85 -9.05
CA PHE A 145 4.80 3.67 -9.25
C PHE A 145 4.60 5.13 -8.83
N ALA A 146 3.37 5.64 -8.90
CA ALA A 146 3.06 6.96 -8.36
C ALA A 146 3.29 7.04 -6.85
N ILE A 147 3.09 5.95 -6.10
CA ILE A 147 3.27 5.94 -4.64
C ILE A 147 4.72 5.75 -4.17
N LYS A 148 5.61 5.31 -5.07
CA LYS A 148 7.01 4.94 -4.77
C LYS A 148 7.85 6.07 -4.14
N PRO A 149 7.78 7.35 -4.59
CA PRO A 149 8.53 8.44 -3.99
C PRO A 149 8.22 8.67 -2.50
N ILE A 150 7.01 8.32 -2.06
CA ILE A 150 6.57 8.51 -0.67
C ILE A 150 7.25 7.51 0.25
N VAL A 151 7.22 6.22 -0.11
CA VAL A 151 7.82 5.17 0.71
C VAL A 151 9.32 5.43 0.84
N LYS A 152 9.96 5.95 -0.21
CA LYS A 152 11.36 6.39 -0.16
C LYS A 152 11.60 7.56 0.80
N LYS A 153 10.75 8.60 0.80
CA LYS A 153 10.86 9.73 1.75
C LYS A 153 10.68 9.29 3.21
N ILE A 154 9.81 8.30 3.46
CA ILE A 154 9.62 7.72 4.79
C ILE A 154 10.88 6.98 5.27
N LYS A 155 11.57 6.24 4.38
CA LYS A 155 12.81 5.50 4.71
C LYS A 155 14.02 6.38 5.02
N GLN A 156 14.14 7.54 4.38
CA GLN A 156 15.35 8.39 4.43
C GLN A 156 15.51 9.21 5.72
N ASN A 157 14.56 9.12 6.66
CA ASN A 157 14.59 9.89 7.90
C ASN A 157 15.14 9.04 9.07
N GLN A 158 16.45 9.13 9.32
CA GLN A 158 17.19 8.24 10.23
C GLN A 158 16.75 8.32 11.71
N ASP A 159 16.18 9.44 12.15
CA ASP A 159 15.69 9.61 13.53
C ASP A 159 14.36 8.87 13.81
N HIS A 160 13.79 8.20 12.81
CA HIS A 160 12.42 7.65 12.86
C HIS A 160 12.33 6.15 12.55
N HIS A 161 13.46 5.44 12.49
CA HIS A 161 13.53 3.99 12.26
C HIS A 161 12.74 3.13 13.28
N GLY A 162 12.17 3.71 14.35
CA GLY A 162 11.31 3.02 15.32
C GLY A 162 10.04 3.75 15.76
N GLN A 163 9.63 4.86 15.12
CA GLN A 163 8.50 5.69 15.62
C GLN A 163 7.53 6.20 14.53
N ILE A 164 7.44 5.54 13.38
CA ILE A 164 6.32 5.85 12.47
C ILE A 164 5.03 5.44 13.19
N ASN A 165 4.22 6.44 13.58
CA ASN A 165 2.92 6.18 14.20
C ASN A 165 2.10 5.30 13.24
N SER A 166 1.89 4.04 13.62
CA SER A 166 1.22 3.02 12.80
C SER A 166 -0.14 3.47 12.28
N LYS A 167 -0.83 4.32 13.06
CA LYS A 167 -2.11 4.93 12.68
C LYS A 167 -1.96 5.96 11.55
N ALA A 168 -0.90 6.75 11.55
CA ALA A 168 -0.67 7.76 10.51
C ALA A 168 -0.34 7.12 9.15
N LEU A 169 0.56 6.14 9.12
CA LEU A 169 0.92 5.41 7.89
C LEU A 169 -0.25 4.55 7.38
N SER A 170 -1.02 3.92 8.28
CA SER A 170 -2.23 3.18 7.90
C SER A 170 -3.29 4.08 7.27
N ASN A 171 -3.63 5.20 7.92
CA ASN A 171 -4.59 6.17 7.40
C ASN A 171 -4.13 6.76 6.05
N TYR A 172 -2.82 6.90 5.86
CA TYR A 172 -2.24 7.34 4.60
C TYR A 172 -2.49 6.34 3.47
N TYR A 173 -2.23 5.05 3.69
CA TYR A 173 -2.55 4.03 2.68
C TYR A 173 -4.06 3.92 2.43
N GLU A 174 -4.90 4.04 3.46
CA GLU A 174 -6.35 4.07 3.28
C GLU A 174 -6.79 5.25 2.40
N ALA A 175 -6.17 6.41 2.57
CA ALA A 175 -6.42 7.59 1.76
C ALA A 175 -6.06 7.36 0.28
N ILE A 176 -4.88 6.78 0.01
CA ILE A 176 -4.47 6.40 -1.35
C ILE A 176 -5.47 5.42 -1.96
N VAL A 177 -5.80 4.33 -1.26
CA VAL A 177 -6.73 3.31 -1.76
C VAL A 177 -8.08 3.93 -2.10
N LYS A 178 -8.63 4.77 -1.22
CA LYS A 178 -9.91 5.47 -1.47
C LYS A 178 -9.84 6.43 -2.66
N LEU A 179 -8.74 7.17 -2.83
CA LEU A 179 -8.54 8.03 -4.02
C LEU A 179 -8.48 7.20 -5.30
N MET A 180 -7.81 6.04 -5.27
CA MET A 180 -7.69 5.14 -6.42
C MET A 180 -9.02 4.49 -6.77
N GLU A 181 -9.75 4.00 -5.78
CA GLU A 181 -11.12 3.49 -5.96
C GLU A 181 -12.04 4.56 -6.57
N TYR A 182 -11.94 5.81 -6.10
CA TYR A 182 -12.68 6.92 -6.67
C TYR A 182 -12.26 7.21 -8.12
N ARG A 183 -10.95 7.23 -8.41
CA ARG A 183 -10.41 7.43 -9.75
C ARG A 183 -10.95 6.37 -10.72
N ASP A 184 -10.89 5.10 -10.34
CA ASP A 184 -11.34 3.98 -11.16
C ASP A 184 -12.85 4.00 -11.37
N LYS A 185 -13.63 4.28 -10.32
CA LYS A 185 -15.07 4.48 -10.42
C LYS A 185 -15.40 5.57 -11.43
N ARG A 186 -14.74 6.73 -11.36
CA ARG A 186 -14.99 7.86 -12.28
C ARG A 186 -14.49 7.59 -13.69
N LYS A 187 -13.34 6.92 -13.86
CA LYS A 187 -12.81 6.53 -15.18
C LYS A 187 -13.78 5.62 -15.93
N ASN A 188 -14.43 4.70 -15.21
CA ASN A 188 -15.37 3.74 -15.78
C ASN A 188 -16.84 4.22 -15.76
N ASP A 189 -17.13 5.40 -15.20
CA ASP A 189 -18.46 5.98 -15.24
C ASP A 189 -18.74 6.61 -16.62
N TYR A 190 -19.56 5.92 -17.40
CA TYR A 190 -20.06 6.36 -18.71
C TYR A 190 -21.34 7.21 -18.60
N ARG A 191 -21.90 7.43 -17.39
CA ARG A 191 -23.09 8.27 -17.21
C ARG A 191 -22.74 9.73 -16.99
N GLU A 192 -21.51 10.00 -16.58
CA GLU A 192 -20.98 11.34 -16.32
C GLU A 192 -20.43 11.99 -17.61
N PHE A 193 -21.19 11.91 -18.71
CA PHE A 193 -20.96 12.74 -19.90
C PHE A 193 -21.60 14.11 -19.68
N TYR A 194 -20.88 15.17 -20.04
CA TYR A 194 -21.39 16.53 -20.04
C TYR A 194 -22.65 16.64 -20.90
N THR A 195 -23.77 16.98 -20.28
CA THR A 195 -24.70 17.91 -20.91
C THR A 195 -23.99 19.27 -20.99
N ASN A 196 -23.97 19.90 -22.16
CA ASN A 196 -23.42 21.24 -22.44
C ASN A 196 -23.86 22.35 -21.45
N TRP A 197 -24.83 22.06 -20.59
CA TRP A 197 -25.36 22.91 -19.53
C TRP A 197 -24.44 23.05 -18.30
N ALA A 198 -23.56 22.09 -18.01
CA ALA A 198 -22.69 22.18 -16.83
C ALA A 198 -21.66 23.32 -16.99
N CYS A 199 -21.24 23.63 -18.23
CA CYS A 199 -20.35 24.74 -18.54
C CYS A 199 -20.88 26.12 -18.06
N TRP A 200 -22.20 26.26 -17.89
CA TRP A 200 -22.87 27.52 -17.55
C TRP A 200 -23.11 27.71 -16.04
N PHE A 201 -22.90 26.68 -15.21
CA PHE A 201 -23.20 26.70 -13.76
C PHE A 201 -22.00 26.27 -12.88
N GLY A 202 -20.76 26.59 -13.27
CA GLY A 202 -19.55 26.17 -12.53
C GLY A 202 -19.14 24.71 -12.75
N GLY A 203 -19.59 24.09 -13.83
CA GLY A 203 -19.46 22.66 -14.10
C GLY A 203 -18.16 22.19 -14.71
N GLU A 204 -17.12 23.03 -14.81
CA GLU A 204 -15.77 22.52 -15.07
C GLU A 204 -15.28 21.69 -13.89
N ALA A 205 -15.38 22.23 -12.66
CA ALA A 205 -15.02 21.53 -11.42
C ALA A 205 -15.87 20.29 -11.11
N ARG A 206 -17.08 20.19 -11.68
CA ARG A 206 -17.98 19.03 -11.46
C ARG A 206 -17.76 17.89 -12.44
N SER A 207 -16.90 18.08 -13.42
CA SER A 207 -16.71 17.12 -14.50
C SER A 207 -15.89 15.92 -14.12
N LYS A 208 -16.12 14.82 -14.85
CA LYS A 208 -15.25 13.64 -14.82
C LYS A 208 -13.78 14.02 -14.98
N LYS A 209 -13.45 14.88 -15.95
CA LYS A 209 -12.06 15.31 -16.21
C LYS A 209 -11.46 16.10 -15.04
N ALA A 210 -12.19 17.05 -14.47
CA ALA A 210 -11.70 17.85 -13.34
C ALA A 210 -11.59 17.02 -12.06
N LYS A 211 -12.51 16.09 -11.83
CA LYS A 211 -12.45 15.14 -10.71
C LYS A 211 -11.22 14.22 -10.82
N LEU A 212 -10.95 13.68 -12.00
CA LEU A 212 -9.75 12.87 -12.23
C LEU A 212 -8.47 13.70 -12.05
N LYS A 213 -8.39 14.90 -12.63
CA LYS A 213 -7.27 15.82 -12.41
C LYS A 213 -7.09 16.22 -10.94
N ALA A 214 -8.19 16.36 -10.20
CA ALA A 214 -8.13 16.69 -8.80
C ALA A 214 -7.56 15.54 -7.97
N VAL A 215 -7.95 14.29 -8.29
CA VAL A 215 -7.33 13.11 -7.69
C VAL A 215 -5.84 13.07 -8.00
N ASP A 216 -5.44 13.24 -9.27
CA ASP A 216 -4.03 13.22 -9.66
C ASP A 216 -3.23 14.31 -8.91
N SER A 217 -3.74 15.55 -8.83
CA SER A 217 -3.11 16.65 -8.08
C SER A 217 -3.04 16.43 -6.57
N ILE A 218 -4.04 15.76 -5.98
CA ILE A 218 -4.02 15.39 -4.55
C ILE A 218 -2.94 14.34 -4.32
N LEU A 219 -2.82 13.35 -5.20
CA LEU A 219 -1.74 12.35 -5.10
C LEU A 219 -0.38 13.01 -5.25
N ASP A 220 -0.20 13.88 -6.24
CA ASP A 220 1.07 14.60 -6.43
C ASP A 220 1.47 15.40 -5.19
N SER A 221 0.53 16.12 -4.58
CA SER A 221 0.82 16.87 -3.33
C SER A 221 1.04 15.96 -2.11
N LEU A 222 0.39 14.80 -2.03
CA LEU A 222 0.70 13.77 -1.04
C LEU A 222 2.10 13.17 -1.29
N ASN A 223 2.49 12.98 -2.56
CA ASN A 223 3.80 12.48 -2.98
C ASN A 223 4.92 13.48 -2.64
N ASP A 224 4.63 14.76 -2.84
CA ASP A 224 5.59 15.84 -2.62
C ASP A 224 5.71 16.23 -1.14
N GLY A 225 4.78 15.79 -0.29
CA GLY A 225 4.72 16.19 1.12
C GLY A 225 4.19 17.62 1.30
N THR A 226 3.53 18.16 0.28
CA THR A 226 3.01 19.54 0.21
C THR A 226 1.49 19.59 0.37
N PHE A 227 0.84 18.45 0.64
CA PHE A 227 -0.60 18.37 0.79
C PHE A 227 -1.11 19.29 1.90
N ASP A 228 -1.89 20.29 1.51
CA ASP A 228 -2.64 21.17 2.41
C ASP A 228 -4.10 21.15 1.96
N ILE A 229 -4.99 20.81 2.89
CA ILE A 229 -6.43 20.77 2.62
C ILE A 229 -7.00 22.12 2.17
N LYS A 230 -6.34 23.24 2.49
CA LYS A 230 -6.72 24.57 2.01
C LYS A 230 -6.46 24.76 0.51
N ASN A 231 -5.50 24.02 -0.03
CA ASN A 231 -5.01 24.16 -1.41
C ASN A 231 -5.55 23.06 -2.34
N ILE A 232 -6.52 22.26 -1.89
CA ILE A 232 -7.09 21.20 -2.73
C ILE A 232 -7.88 21.79 -3.91
N PRO A 233 -7.86 21.13 -5.08
CA PRO A 233 -8.63 21.56 -6.25
C PRO A 233 -10.13 21.69 -5.93
N GLU A 234 -10.81 22.66 -6.55
CA GLU A 234 -12.23 22.94 -6.30
C GLU A 234 -13.13 21.71 -6.51
N ALA A 235 -12.79 20.85 -7.47
CA ALA A 235 -13.48 19.59 -7.74
C ALA A 235 -13.46 18.60 -6.55
N ALA A 236 -12.52 18.77 -5.62
CA ALA A 236 -12.38 17.95 -4.43
C ALA A 236 -13.03 18.55 -3.17
N LYS A 237 -13.63 19.75 -3.25
CA LYS A 237 -14.25 20.41 -2.10
C LYS A 237 -15.69 19.99 -1.83
N ASN A 238 -16.33 19.29 -2.77
CA ASN A 238 -17.72 18.84 -2.65
C ASN A 238 -17.93 17.36 -2.99
N GLY A 239 -18.97 16.75 -2.40
CA GLY A 239 -19.40 15.38 -2.71
C GLY A 239 -18.46 14.28 -2.22
N GLU A 240 -18.49 13.14 -2.90
CA GLU A 240 -17.75 11.91 -2.51
C GLU A 240 -16.23 12.13 -2.40
N LEU A 241 -15.61 12.88 -3.32
CA LEU A 241 -14.18 13.21 -3.25
C LEU A 241 -13.86 14.08 -2.03
N ALA A 242 -14.76 14.99 -1.66
CA ALA A 242 -14.61 15.76 -0.43
C ALA A 242 -14.77 14.92 0.82
N SER A 243 -15.61 13.88 0.82
CA SER A 243 -15.68 12.93 1.94
C SER A 243 -14.36 12.17 2.10
N ILE A 244 -13.76 11.75 0.98
CA ILE A 244 -12.44 11.10 0.97
C ILE A 244 -11.37 12.07 1.48
N VAL A 245 -11.28 13.28 0.93
CA VAL A 245 -10.31 14.31 1.37
C VAL A 245 -10.56 14.80 2.79
N ASN A 246 -11.81 14.88 3.25
CA ASN A 246 -12.12 15.18 4.64
C ASN A 246 -11.82 14.00 5.56
N SER A 247 -11.89 12.76 5.09
CA SER A 247 -11.36 11.62 5.86
C SER A 247 -9.82 11.64 5.91
N MET A 248 -9.18 12.33 4.95
CA MET A 248 -7.78 12.74 5.05
C MET A 248 -7.56 13.95 5.95
N LYS A 249 -8.59 14.55 6.58
CA LYS A 249 -8.44 15.49 7.74
C LYS A 249 -7.91 14.79 8.99
N VAL A 250 -7.04 13.82 8.81
CA VAL A 250 -5.78 13.87 9.52
C VAL A 250 -4.88 14.87 8.77
N ALA A 251 -5.24 16.16 8.87
CA ALA A 251 -4.35 17.28 8.53
C ALA A 251 -3.07 17.28 9.42
N GLU A 252 -2.92 16.25 10.24
CA GLU A 252 -1.80 15.84 11.07
C GLU A 252 -1.02 14.62 10.52
N ILE A 253 -1.41 13.93 9.44
CA ILE A 253 -0.57 12.86 8.85
C ILE A 253 0.61 13.45 8.11
N ALA A 254 0.42 14.55 7.37
CA ALA A 254 1.52 15.24 6.72
C ALA A 254 2.21 16.21 7.69
N LYS A 255 1.46 16.91 8.56
CA LYS A 255 2.07 17.77 9.59
C LYS A 255 2.70 16.94 10.70
N THR A 256 1.99 16.17 11.50
CA THR A 256 2.58 15.47 12.66
C THR A 256 3.56 14.35 12.30
N ALA A 257 3.55 13.78 11.09
CA ALA A 257 4.66 12.92 10.61
C ALA A 257 5.90 13.73 10.13
N LEU A 258 5.78 15.05 9.91
CA LEU A 258 6.84 15.95 9.46
C LEU A 258 6.97 17.25 10.31
N SER A 259 6.35 17.34 11.49
CA SER A 259 6.27 18.57 12.31
C SER A 259 6.61 18.34 13.78
N SER A 260 7.04 17.13 14.14
CA SER A 260 8.05 16.92 15.19
C SER A 260 9.47 17.31 14.71
N VAL A 261 9.56 17.95 13.53
CA VAL A 261 10.76 18.49 12.86
C VAL A 261 11.33 19.76 13.53
N GLN A 262 10.73 20.25 14.63
CA GLN A 262 11.31 21.32 15.44
C GLN A 262 11.07 21.06 16.94
N ILE A 263 12.10 20.55 17.63
CA ILE A 263 12.80 21.14 18.79
C ILE A 263 14.11 20.36 18.97
#